data_AF-P48250-F1
#
_entry.id   AF-P48250-F1
#
_cell.length_a   1.000
_cell.length_b   1.000
_cell.length_c   1.000
_cell.angle_alpha   90.00
_cell.angle_beta   90.00
_cell.angle_gamma   90.00
#
_symmetry.space_group_name_H-M   'P 1'
#
loop_
_entity.id
_entity.type
_entity.pdbx_description
1 polymer ?
#
loop_
_entity_poly.entity_id
_entity_poly.type
_entity_poly.pdbx_seq_one_letter_code
_entity_poly.pdbx_strand_id
1 'polypeptide(L)'
;MYCTHLRMLQLVVMATLWVTPVRAGTHCRYGCRLNNMTITVEREDCHGSITITTCAGLCETTDLNYQSTWLPRSQGACNFKEWSYEEVYLEGCPPGANPFFIPVAKSCDCIKCKTDNTDCDRISMATPSCVVNPLEM
;
A
#
# COMPACT_ATOMS: atom_id res chain seq x y z
N MET A 1 -8.99 42.57 -40.42
CA MET A 1 -9.74 42.03 -39.25
C MET A 1 -9.34 40.60 -38.86
N TYR A 2 -8.66 39.80 -39.69
CA TYR A 2 -8.24 38.43 -39.32
C TYR A 2 -7.13 38.37 -38.24
N CYS A 3 -6.22 39.34 -38.24
CA CYS A 3 -5.06 39.34 -37.34
C CYS A 3 -5.42 39.58 -35.87
N THR A 4 -6.45 40.38 -35.59
CA THR A 4 -6.96 40.63 -34.23
C THR A 4 -7.71 39.43 -33.68
N HIS A 5 -8.47 38.72 -34.52
CA HIS A 5 -9.17 37.49 -34.13
C HIS A 5 -8.18 36.37 -33.76
N LEU A 6 -7.08 36.24 -34.51
CA LEU A 6 -6.04 35.25 -34.23
C LEU A 6 -5.28 35.55 -32.91
N ARG A 7 -4.98 36.83 -32.63
CA ARG A 7 -4.36 37.25 -31.36
C ARG A 7 -5.28 37.03 -30.16
N MET A 8 -6.57 37.35 -30.28
CA MET A 8 -7.55 37.10 -29.22
C MET A 8 -7.69 35.60 -28.95
N LEU A 9 -7.73 34.77 -30.01
CA LEU A 9 -7.78 33.32 -29.87
C LEU A 9 -6.52 32.77 -29.16
N GLN A 10 -5.32 33.27 -29.49
CA GLN A 10 -4.09 32.88 -28.80
C GLN A 10 -4.07 33.27 -27.32
N LEU A 11 -4.53 34.49 -26.99
CA LEU A 11 -4.62 34.94 -25.59
C LEU A 11 -5.61 34.11 -24.78
N VAL A 12 -6.75 33.75 -25.37
CA VAL A 12 -7.75 32.88 -24.72
C VAL A 12 -7.18 31.47 -24.51
N VAL A 13 -6.47 30.90 -25.48
CA VAL A 13 -5.83 29.58 -25.35
C VAL A 13 -4.74 29.57 -24.27
N MET A 14 -3.92 30.63 -24.20
CA MET A 14 -2.90 30.77 -23.15
C MET A 14 -3.53 30.91 -21.76
N ALA A 15 -4.61 31.70 -21.64
CA ALA A 15 -5.33 31.86 -20.39
C ALA A 15 -6.01 30.55 -19.93
N THR A 16 -6.61 29.78 -20.83
CA THR A 16 -7.24 28.49 -20.46
C THR A 16 -6.22 27.41 -20.09
N LEU A 17 -5.05 27.39 -20.73
CA LEU A 17 -3.96 26.49 -20.37
C LEU A 17 -3.40 26.78 -18.96
N TRP A 18 -3.33 28.05 -18.56
CA TRP A 18 -2.81 28.43 -17.23
C TRP A 18 -3.81 28.21 -16.09
N VAL A 19 -5.10 28.14 -16.41
CA VAL A 19 -6.18 27.95 -15.41
C VAL A 19 -6.46 26.47 -15.13
N THR A 20 -5.89 25.52 -15.88
CA THR A 20 -5.99 24.11 -15.50
C THR A 20 -5.07 23.83 -14.31
N PRO A 21 -5.60 23.57 -13.10
CA PRO A 21 -4.76 23.17 -12.00
C PRO A 21 -4.37 21.73 -12.30
N VAL A 22 -3.18 21.52 -12.88
CA VAL A 22 -2.55 20.19 -12.92
C VAL A 22 -2.10 19.88 -11.49
N ARG A 23 -3.06 19.63 -10.60
CA ARG A 23 -2.78 19.28 -9.20
C ARG A 23 -3.45 17.98 -8.74
N ALA A 24 -4.14 17.31 -9.64
CA ALA A 24 -4.53 15.91 -9.48
C ALA A 24 -3.51 15.04 -10.21
N GLY A 25 -2.77 14.15 -9.53
CA GLY A 25 -2.05 13.15 -10.32
C GLY A 25 -1.18 12.14 -9.59
N THR A 26 -0.34 12.55 -8.65
CA THR A 26 0.66 11.63 -8.07
C THR A 26 0.24 11.05 -6.72
N HIS A 27 -0.48 11.82 -5.89
CA HIS A 27 -0.82 11.37 -4.54
C HIS A 27 -1.76 10.15 -4.52
N CYS A 28 -2.75 10.08 -5.43
CA CYS A 28 -3.64 8.91 -5.50
C CYS A 28 -2.95 7.66 -6.06
N ARG A 29 -1.89 7.82 -6.86
CA ARG A 29 -1.24 6.66 -7.50
C ARG A 29 -0.39 5.87 -6.51
N TYR A 30 0.16 6.53 -5.50
CA TYR A 30 1.02 5.94 -4.48
C TYR A 30 0.40 5.93 -3.07
N GLY A 31 -0.80 6.48 -2.88
CA GLY A 31 -1.49 6.47 -1.59
C GLY A 31 -1.84 5.06 -1.10
N CYS A 32 -2.04 4.93 0.21
CA CYS A 32 -2.45 3.69 0.85
C CYS A 32 -3.77 3.15 0.27
N ARG A 33 -3.74 1.91 -0.24
CA ARG A 33 -4.90 1.24 -0.85
C ARG A 33 -4.75 -0.27 -0.82
N LEU A 34 -5.82 -0.96 -1.21
CA LEU A 34 -5.79 -2.39 -1.49
C LEU A 34 -4.85 -2.66 -2.67
N ASN A 35 -4.03 -3.70 -2.53
CA ASN A 35 -3.09 -4.16 -3.53
C ASN A 35 -3.01 -5.68 -3.51
N ASN A 36 -2.89 -6.30 -4.68
CA ASN A 36 -2.70 -7.75 -4.77
C ASN A 36 -1.21 -8.08 -4.64
N MET A 37 -0.87 -8.99 -3.74
CA MET A 37 0.49 -9.46 -3.52
C MET A 37 0.51 -10.97 -3.47
N THR A 38 1.49 -11.56 -4.14
CA THR A 38 1.73 -13.00 -4.08
C THR A 38 2.64 -13.32 -2.91
N ILE A 39 2.17 -14.19 -2.02
CA ILE A 39 2.93 -14.70 -0.88
C ILE A 39 3.21 -16.18 -1.10
N THR A 40 4.34 -16.65 -0.60
CA THR A 40 4.65 -18.08 -0.53
C THR A 40 4.08 -18.62 0.78
N VAL A 41 3.33 -19.70 0.69
CA VAL A 41 2.78 -20.42 1.84
C VAL A 41 3.40 -21.81 1.89
N GLU A 42 3.83 -22.20 3.07
CA GLU A 42 4.54 -23.46 3.28
C GLU A 42 3.95 -24.19 4.49
N ARG A 43 3.82 -25.50 4.34
CA ARG A 43 3.51 -26.49 5.37
C ARG A 43 4.37 -27.72 5.07
N GLU A 44 4.63 -28.55 6.08
CA GLU A 44 5.47 -29.74 5.98
C GLU A 44 5.21 -30.59 4.70
N ASP A 45 3.94 -30.82 4.36
CA ASP A 45 3.55 -31.63 3.20
C ASP A 45 3.15 -30.84 1.94
N CYS A 46 3.15 -29.50 2.01
CA CYS A 46 2.67 -28.69 0.89
C CYS A 46 3.21 -27.26 0.90
N HIS A 47 3.76 -26.82 -0.23
CA HIS A 47 4.26 -25.47 -0.45
C HIS A 47 3.75 -24.92 -1.77
N GLY A 48 3.59 -23.60 -1.85
CA GLY A 48 3.19 -22.94 -3.08
C GLY A 48 3.01 -21.45 -2.91
N SER A 49 2.45 -20.79 -3.92
CA SER A 49 2.25 -19.35 -3.92
C SER A 49 0.77 -19.01 -4.09
N ILE A 50 0.29 -18.09 -3.27
CA ILE A 50 -1.07 -17.54 -3.37
C ILE A 50 -1.02 -16.02 -3.51
N THR A 51 -1.85 -15.50 -4.39
CA THR A 51 -2.12 -14.06 -4.47
C THR A 51 -3.23 -13.67 -3.51
N ILE A 52 -2.92 -12.77 -2.58
CA ILE A 52 -3.86 -12.21 -1.61
C ILE A 52 -4.03 -10.71 -1.78
N THR A 53 -5.17 -10.20 -1.34
CA THR A 53 -5.39 -8.76 -1.22
C THR A 53 -4.81 -8.26 0.10
N THR A 54 -3.86 -7.33 0.03
CA THR A 54 -3.21 -6.70 1.18
C THR A 54 -3.22 -5.17 1.05
N CYS A 55 -2.68 -4.46 2.04
CA CYS A 55 -2.54 -3.02 2.02
C CYS A 55 -1.15 -2.61 1.57
N ALA A 56 -1.07 -1.68 0.61
CA ALA A 56 0.20 -1.10 0.18
C ALA A 56 0.02 0.36 -0.24
N GLY A 57 1.08 1.14 -0.06
CA GLY A 57 1.14 2.55 -0.45
C GLY A 57 1.78 3.41 0.62
N LEU A 58 1.71 4.71 0.40
CA LEU A 58 2.31 5.75 1.21
C LEU A 58 1.25 6.46 2.05
N CYS A 59 1.69 6.91 3.22
CA CYS A 59 0.93 7.79 4.10
C CYS A 59 1.71 9.06 4.34
N GLU A 60 1.00 10.18 4.43
CA GLU A 60 1.63 11.45 4.80
C GLU A 60 2.04 11.40 6.27
N THR A 61 3.30 11.75 6.52
CA THR A 61 3.87 11.81 7.87
C THR A 61 4.47 13.20 8.09
N THR A 62 4.20 13.78 9.25
CA THR A 62 4.76 15.06 9.66
C THR A 62 5.59 14.87 10.92
N ASP A 63 6.75 15.52 10.96
CA ASP A 63 7.55 15.66 12.17
C ASP A 63 7.30 17.04 12.79
N LEU A 64 7.39 17.13 14.11
CA LEU A 64 7.22 18.39 14.81
C LEU A 64 8.54 19.16 14.79
N ASN A 65 8.50 20.43 14.37
CA ASN A 65 9.68 21.31 14.36
C ASN A 65 10.25 21.61 15.75
N TYR A 66 9.54 21.24 16.82
CA TYR A 66 9.98 21.37 18.20
C TYR A 66 9.66 20.10 18.99
N GLN A 67 10.49 19.80 19.98
CA GLN A 67 10.26 18.65 20.85
C GLN A 67 9.17 18.99 21.88
N SER A 68 7.97 18.45 21.67
CA SER A 68 6.87 18.52 22.64
C SER A 68 6.69 17.18 23.35
N THR A 69 6.58 17.20 24.67
CA THR A 69 6.11 16.05 25.46
C THR A 69 4.58 15.94 25.49
N TRP A 70 3.88 17.00 25.07
CA TRP A 70 2.41 17.11 25.18
C TRP A 70 1.68 16.74 23.89
N LEU A 71 2.33 16.86 22.73
CA LEU A 71 1.72 16.50 21.45
C LEU A 71 1.92 15.01 21.16
N PRO A 72 0.86 14.27 20.80
CA PRO A 72 0.98 12.87 20.44
C PRO A 72 1.78 12.74 19.14
N ARG A 73 2.95 12.10 19.21
CA ARG A 73 3.78 11.75 18.04
C ARG A 73 3.25 10.49 17.34
N SER A 74 1.98 10.49 17.00
CA SER A 74 1.35 9.36 16.31
C SER A 74 1.52 9.54 14.80
N GLN A 75 2.41 8.75 14.21
CA GLN A 75 2.53 8.66 12.75
C GLN A 75 1.65 7.52 12.24
N GLY A 76 0.95 7.75 11.12
CA GLY A 76 0.16 6.74 10.44
C GLY A 76 1.04 5.91 9.49
N ALA A 77 0.79 4.60 9.45
CA ALA A 77 1.32 3.70 8.43
C ALA A 77 0.16 3.15 7.60
N CYS A 78 0.44 2.71 6.37
CA CYS A 78 -0.58 2.05 5.57
C CYS A 78 -0.89 0.69 6.20
N ASN A 79 -2.09 0.53 6.76
CA ASN A 79 -2.45 -0.65 7.54
C ASN A 79 -3.88 -1.11 7.21
N PHE A 80 -4.19 -2.35 7.58
CA PHE A 80 -5.51 -2.93 7.53
C PHE A 80 -6.49 -2.14 8.42
N LYS A 81 -7.50 -1.56 7.79
CA LYS A 81 -8.63 -0.98 8.51
C LYS A 81 -9.62 -2.08 8.87
N GLU A 82 -10.10 -2.78 7.84
CA GLU A 82 -10.92 -3.98 7.94
C GLU A 82 -10.23 -5.13 7.20
N TRP A 83 -10.22 -6.30 7.82
CA TRP A 83 -9.62 -7.51 7.28
C TRP A 83 -10.31 -8.75 7.89
N SER A 84 -10.16 -9.90 7.25
CA SER A 84 -10.68 -11.17 7.72
C SER A 84 -9.71 -12.31 7.42
N TYR A 85 -9.79 -13.41 8.18
CA TYR A 85 -9.16 -14.66 7.78
C TYR A 85 -9.99 -15.33 6.69
N GLU A 86 -9.32 -15.87 5.68
CA GLU A 86 -9.93 -16.67 4.62
C GLU A 86 -9.25 -18.02 4.52
N GLU A 87 -10.05 -19.06 4.23
CA GLU A 87 -9.57 -20.41 3.96
C GLU A 87 -9.10 -20.53 2.51
N VAL A 88 -7.88 -21.02 2.33
CA VAL A 88 -7.24 -21.19 1.04
C VAL A 88 -6.79 -22.64 0.90
N TYR A 89 -7.24 -23.29 -0.17
CA TYR A 89 -6.75 -24.60 -0.58
C TYR A 89 -5.67 -24.40 -1.63
N LEU A 90 -4.48 -24.94 -1.37
CA LEU A 90 -3.37 -24.83 -2.31
C LEU A 90 -3.45 -26.01 -3.30
N GLU A 91 -3.42 -25.66 -4.59
CA GLU A 91 -3.42 -26.64 -5.67
C GLU A 91 -2.17 -27.53 -5.58
N GLY A 92 -2.38 -28.86 -5.63
CA GLY A 92 -1.29 -29.84 -5.57
C GLY A 92 -1.00 -30.41 -4.18
N CYS A 93 -1.67 -29.95 -3.12
CA CYS A 93 -1.57 -30.63 -1.82
C CYS A 93 -2.23 -32.02 -1.83
N PRO A 94 -1.80 -32.96 -0.96
CA PRO A 94 -2.44 -34.26 -0.81
C PRO A 94 -3.94 -34.16 -0.47
N PRO A 95 -4.77 -35.14 -0.89
CA PRO A 95 -6.17 -35.20 -0.50
C PRO A 95 -6.32 -35.18 1.03
N GLY A 96 -7.19 -34.32 1.55
CA GLY A 96 -7.42 -34.16 2.99
C GLY A 96 -6.47 -33.17 3.69
N ALA A 97 -5.61 -32.46 2.95
CA ALA A 97 -4.85 -31.35 3.51
C ALA A 97 -5.77 -30.23 4.02
N ASN A 98 -5.53 -29.76 5.24
CA ASN A 98 -6.27 -28.64 5.83
C ASN A 98 -6.05 -27.35 5.01
N PRO A 99 -7.02 -26.42 4.94
CA PRO A 99 -6.80 -25.13 4.30
C PRO A 99 -5.73 -24.30 5.03
N PHE A 100 -5.16 -23.31 4.35
CA PHE A 100 -4.41 -22.22 4.96
C PHE A 100 -5.38 -21.12 5.38
N PHE A 101 -5.22 -20.58 6.58
CA PHE A 101 -5.99 -19.43 7.08
C PHE A 101 -5.15 -18.16 6.96
N ILE A 102 -5.45 -17.30 5.99
CA ILE A 102 -4.61 -16.16 5.62
C ILE A 102 -5.38 -14.85 5.82
N PRO A 103 -4.75 -13.78 6.35
CA PRO A 103 -5.40 -12.48 6.45
C PRO A 103 -5.58 -11.84 5.07
N VAL A 104 -6.80 -11.40 4.78
CA VAL A 104 -7.16 -10.70 3.53
C VAL A 104 -7.71 -9.32 3.88
N ALA A 105 -7.11 -8.29 3.29
CA ALA A 105 -7.55 -6.91 3.46
C ALA A 105 -8.91 -6.66 2.78
N LYS A 106 -9.83 -6.02 3.49
CA LYS A 106 -11.11 -5.51 2.98
C LYS A 106 -11.08 -4.00 2.78
N SER A 107 -10.35 -3.29 3.63
CA SER A 107 -10.08 -1.86 3.48
C SER A 107 -8.74 -1.49 4.11
N CYS A 108 -8.11 -0.44 3.56
CA CYS A 108 -6.81 0.07 4.00
C CYS A 108 -6.94 1.54 4.43
N ASP A 109 -6.14 1.96 5.39
CA ASP A 109 -6.16 3.34 5.88
C ASP A 109 -4.80 3.75 6.47
N CYS A 110 -4.56 5.05 6.54
CA CYS A 110 -3.35 5.63 7.14
C CYS A 110 -3.58 5.83 8.64
N ILE A 111 -3.39 4.74 9.40
CA ILE A 111 -3.66 4.68 10.83
C ILE A 111 -2.42 4.26 11.61
N LYS A 112 -2.44 4.44 12.93
CA LYS A 112 -1.36 3.91 13.79
C LYS A 112 -1.27 2.40 13.60
N CYS A 113 -0.04 1.88 13.49
CA CYS A 113 0.18 0.44 13.36
C CYS A 113 -0.40 -0.31 14.56
N LYS A 114 -1.26 -1.31 14.28
CA LYS A 114 -1.93 -2.13 15.29
C LYS A 114 -1.03 -3.30 15.68
N THR A 115 -0.36 -3.18 16.82
CA THR A 115 0.57 -4.20 17.34
C THR A 115 -0.11 -5.51 17.75
N ASP A 116 -1.43 -5.52 17.89
CA ASP A 116 -2.19 -6.71 18.32
C ASP A 116 -2.26 -7.79 17.22
N ASN A 117 -2.12 -7.39 15.94
CA ASN A 117 -2.28 -8.27 14.79
C ASN A 117 -1.27 -8.02 13.66
N THR A 118 -0.41 -7.01 13.80
CA THR A 118 0.57 -6.62 12.78
C THR A 118 1.92 -6.41 13.45
N ASP A 119 2.97 -6.99 12.87
CA ASP A 119 4.33 -6.67 13.26
C ASP A 119 4.72 -5.28 12.71
N CYS A 120 5.11 -4.38 13.60
CA CYS A 120 5.29 -2.97 13.31
C CYS A 120 6.78 -2.64 13.24
N ASP A 121 7.40 -2.91 12.09
CA ASP A 121 8.81 -2.61 11.82
C ASP A 121 8.97 -1.71 10.59
N ARG A 122 10.15 -1.08 10.44
CA ARG A 122 10.51 -0.23 9.30
C ARG A 122 10.58 -1.03 8.00
N ILE A 123 11.10 -2.24 8.09
CA ILE A 123 11.26 -3.17 6.97
C ILE A 123 10.95 -4.54 7.54
N SER A 124 9.79 -5.09 7.21
CA SER A 124 9.56 -6.50 7.45
C SER A 124 10.36 -7.30 6.43
N MET A 125 10.94 -8.42 6.87
CA MET A 125 11.60 -9.42 6.01
C MET A 125 10.62 -10.12 5.04
N ALA A 126 9.43 -9.56 4.81
CA ALA A 126 8.34 -10.13 4.01
C ALA A 126 8.53 -9.92 2.49
N THR A 127 9.77 -9.80 2.02
CA THR A 127 10.07 -10.34 0.68
C THR A 127 9.83 -11.85 0.76
N PRO A 128 8.95 -12.43 -0.10
CA PRO A 128 8.58 -13.85 -0.04
C PRO A 128 9.70 -14.76 -0.58
N SER A 129 10.94 -14.53 -0.14
CA SER A 129 12.11 -15.29 -0.53
C SER A 129 12.93 -15.62 0.71
N CYS A 130 12.86 -16.88 1.11
CA CYS A 130 13.84 -17.55 1.95
C CYS A 130 15.21 -17.53 1.23
N VAL A 131 15.91 -16.38 1.19
CA VAL A 131 17.28 -16.25 0.67
C VAL A 131 18.00 -15.08 1.35
N VAL A 132 18.05 -15.04 2.68
CA VAL A 132 19.22 -14.46 3.36
C VAL A 132 19.41 -15.21 4.67
N ASN A 133 20.46 -16.03 4.75
CA ASN A 133 20.91 -16.58 6.01
C ASN A 133 21.30 -15.39 6.91
N PRO A 134 20.73 -15.19 8.11
CA PRO A 134 21.07 -14.07 8.99
C PRO A 134 22.52 -14.06 9.51
N LEU A 135 23.38 -14.95 8.99
CA LEU A 135 24.80 -15.06 9.31
C LEU A 135 25.73 -14.63 8.14
N GLU A 136 25.18 -13.98 7.11
CA GLU A 136 25.96 -13.40 5.99
C GLU A 136 25.91 -11.85 5.95
N MET A 137 25.74 -11.20 7.11
CA MET A 137 25.94 -9.76 7.31
C MET A 137 26.83 -9.47 8.52
#